data_AF-A0A928ELS5-F1
#
_entry.id   AF-A0A928ELS5-F1
#
_cell.length_a   1.000
_cell.length_b   1.000
_cell.length_c   1.000
_cell.angle_alpha   90.00
_cell.angle_beta   90.00
_cell.angle_gamma   90.00
#
_symmetry.space_group_name_H-M   'P 1'
#
loop_
_entity.id
_entity.type
_entity.pdbx_description
1 polymer ?
#
loop_
_entity_poly.entity_id
_entity_poly.type
_entity_poly.pdbx_seq_one_letter_code
_entity_poly.pdbx_strand_id
1 'polypeptide(L)'
;MKKIISILLLFSILLCAVSCAKPSADGEKNAEETTTNTTVRNNTPVKQPYEDIIKEYTNLLLKKIDGKEIAEPNGNANEIDVALYEIVRDCSDASTMGYATNDINDDGVDELVLLNKSNRLSALFTLKNDSPILLLNMDKLKASIASDGTVYANKYIKNKGDYTYIKKLVDGKLEGLEYGGYVVDEKTVEYYKIENGERTKISADEKNLLDSSVQSVFFNPLYNTKKTGFRFISAISDDSESNNAPVADFFSYDGILSAYKIIVESFSEYSQASWTNGKFDELFNISDNESYDVFHKIYLGGISYRPTETYFGQEYDKNGDNSYGYAKKDLNGDGVEELLLLTDNYEIFAVFTMKDGKAVLLDLGSSVWIDENGYMRKSVNTGGVVDRDGEFFVYKLDGTTLNVIVGVGFKVNVYLKKEAWYKTDGKTKTNISNEEGEALYATYKVCPHDYCEDEYTRNFSGIEFVPLFKTMLATQKHINTFSNIKFVNGSTFTVSAISDNDVTMSIKFVHTVGQFDPKTNPEPEVYITNIDSKAVRNGNKYNFEIDGIKGYIEFAVNSAWVTITESTNEHVACRAYLFDYPEN
;
A
#
# COMPACT_ATOMS: atom_id res chain seq x y z
N MET A 1 29.83 8.13 49.86
CA MET A 1 30.13 9.18 48.86
C MET A 1 29.47 8.82 47.52
N LYS A 2 28.16 9.09 47.34
CA LYS A 2 27.40 8.80 46.09
C LYS A 2 26.22 9.79 45.83
N LYS A 3 26.30 11.03 46.33
CA LYS A 3 25.21 12.04 46.23
C LYS A 3 25.67 13.49 45.95
N ILE A 4 26.87 13.68 45.39
CA ILE A 4 27.42 15.04 45.14
C ILE A 4 27.52 15.38 43.63
N ILE A 5 27.50 14.38 42.73
CA ILE A 5 27.69 14.61 41.29
C ILE A 5 26.42 15.13 40.59
N SER A 6 25.21 14.78 41.08
CA SER A 6 23.94 15.15 40.43
C SER A 6 23.50 16.61 40.60
N ILE A 7 24.28 17.47 41.25
CA ILE A 7 23.92 18.88 41.51
C ILE A 7 24.65 19.86 40.56
N LEU A 8 25.75 19.45 39.92
CA LEU A 8 26.54 20.34 39.05
C LEU A 8 26.01 20.52 37.62
N LEU A 9 25.01 19.74 37.19
CA LEU A 9 24.50 19.73 35.80
C LEU A 9 23.18 20.48 35.60
N LEU A 10 22.66 21.15 36.64
CA LEU A 10 21.36 21.84 36.64
C LEU A 10 21.46 23.37 36.78
N PHE A 11 22.67 23.94 36.81
CA PHE A 11 22.90 25.38 37.05
C PHE A 11 23.18 26.22 35.79
N SER A 12 23.21 25.62 34.60
CA SER A 12 23.65 26.28 33.35
C SER A 12 22.54 26.91 32.51
N ILE A 13 21.27 26.86 32.94
CA ILE A 13 20.10 27.30 32.13
C ILE A 13 19.40 28.55 32.70
N LEU A 14 19.86 29.11 33.83
CA LEU A 14 19.15 30.18 34.54
C LEU A 14 19.97 31.47 34.73
N LEU A 15 20.49 32.07 33.65
CA LEU A 15 21.13 33.40 33.69
C LEU A 15 21.19 34.09 32.30
N CYS A 16 20.04 34.53 31.78
CA CYS A 16 19.94 35.58 30.76
C CYS A 16 18.54 36.22 30.74
N ALA A 17 18.20 36.97 31.80
CA ALA A 17 17.05 37.88 31.81
C ALA A 17 17.30 39.06 32.77
N VAL A 18 16.95 40.27 32.33
CA VAL A 18 17.05 41.56 33.07
C VAL A 18 18.53 42.00 33.26
N SER A 19 18.98 43.20 32.88
CA SER A 19 18.31 44.51 32.87
C SER A 19 18.90 45.49 31.84
N CYS A 20 18.06 46.32 31.20
CA CYS A 20 18.12 47.79 31.33
C CYS A 20 16.92 48.45 30.65
N ALA A 21 16.37 49.49 31.29
CA ALA A 21 15.17 50.19 30.82
C ALA A 21 15.48 51.62 30.29
N LYS A 22 14.82 51.96 29.18
CA LYS A 22 14.18 53.23 28.72
C LYS A 22 14.40 54.54 29.53
N PRO A 23 14.30 55.74 28.90
CA PRO A 23 13.12 56.13 28.10
C PRO A 23 13.29 57.09 26.89
N SER A 24 12.13 57.47 26.32
CA SER A 24 11.82 58.48 25.28
C SER A 24 12.09 58.07 23.82
N ALA A 25 11.20 58.33 22.84
CA ALA A 25 9.76 58.69 22.84
C ALA A 25 9.09 58.38 21.47
N ASP A 26 7.76 58.53 21.40
CA ASP A 26 6.83 58.74 20.27
C ASP A 26 7.17 58.26 18.83
N GLY A 27 6.26 57.46 18.25
CA GLY A 27 6.33 57.06 16.83
C GLY A 27 5.38 55.91 16.47
N GLU A 28 4.10 56.25 16.29
CA GLU A 28 3.00 55.61 15.51
C GLU A 28 2.97 54.10 15.14
N LYS A 29 1.75 53.56 15.09
CA LYS A 29 1.45 52.13 14.86
C LYS A 29 1.69 51.71 13.41
N ASN A 30 2.37 50.58 13.23
CA ASN A 30 1.92 49.49 12.35
C ASN A 30 2.45 48.17 12.94
N ALA A 31 1.59 47.17 13.06
CA ALA A 31 1.98 45.84 13.52
C ALA A 31 2.01 44.91 12.29
N GLU A 32 3.22 44.57 11.84
CA GLU A 32 3.40 43.41 10.95
C GLU A 32 3.32 42.14 11.81
N GLU A 33 2.40 41.24 11.46
CA GLU A 33 2.38 39.90 12.02
C GLU A 33 3.59 39.13 11.48
N THR A 34 4.47 38.68 12.38
CA THR A 34 5.60 37.81 12.01
C THR A 34 5.09 36.44 11.60
N THR A 35 4.74 36.28 10.33
CA THR A 35 4.44 34.96 9.73
C THR A 35 5.70 34.11 9.76
N THR A 36 5.68 33.05 10.56
CA THR A 36 6.69 31.99 10.49
C THR A 36 6.50 31.24 9.17
N ASN A 37 7.25 31.63 8.14
CA ASN A 37 7.26 30.96 6.84
C ASN A 37 7.85 29.54 6.99
N THR A 38 6.99 28.56 7.24
CA THR A 38 7.29 27.15 7.00
C THR A 38 7.56 26.99 5.51
N THR A 39 8.83 27.00 5.13
CA THR A 39 9.23 26.95 3.72
C THR A 39 8.96 25.53 3.21
N VAL A 40 7.87 25.38 2.45
CA VAL A 40 7.58 24.14 1.72
C VAL A 40 8.72 23.91 0.72
N ARG A 41 9.63 22.98 1.05
CA ARG A 41 10.68 22.52 0.12
C ARG A 41 10.00 21.73 -1.00
N ASN A 42 9.62 22.42 -2.06
CA ASN A 42 9.35 21.78 -3.35
C ASN A 42 10.57 20.96 -3.76
N ASN A 43 10.36 19.76 -4.31
CA ASN A 43 11.42 18.85 -4.75
C ASN A 43 12.48 19.59 -5.58
N THR A 44 13.64 19.87 -4.99
CA THR A 44 14.81 20.34 -5.73
C THR A 44 15.18 19.24 -6.73
N PRO A 45 15.40 19.55 -8.02
CA PRO A 45 16.01 18.60 -8.94
C PRO A 45 17.31 18.06 -8.32
N VAL A 46 17.57 16.75 -8.48
CA VAL A 46 18.81 16.11 -8.02
C VAL A 46 19.97 17.02 -8.42
N LYS A 47 20.75 17.50 -7.43
CA LYS A 47 21.87 18.42 -7.71
C LYS A 47 22.80 17.74 -8.71
N GLN A 48 23.19 18.46 -9.76
CA GLN A 48 24.08 17.99 -10.84
C GLN A 48 25.27 17.11 -10.39
N PRO A 49 25.95 17.33 -9.24
CA PRO A 49 27.10 16.52 -8.83
C PRO A 49 26.83 15.01 -8.71
N TYR A 50 25.59 14.57 -8.45
CA TYR A 50 25.27 13.16 -8.25
C TYR A 50 24.84 12.41 -9.50
N GLU A 51 24.56 13.10 -10.61
CA GLU A 51 24.02 12.50 -11.84
C GLU A 51 24.93 11.40 -12.40
N ASP A 52 26.24 11.61 -12.43
CA ASP A 52 27.21 10.63 -12.93
C ASP A 52 27.28 9.37 -12.05
N ILE A 53 27.17 9.52 -10.72
CA ILE A 53 27.17 8.40 -9.77
C ILE A 53 25.90 7.56 -9.95
N ILE A 54 24.73 8.21 -10.00
CA ILE A 54 23.43 7.56 -10.20
C ILE A 54 23.43 6.83 -11.55
N LYS A 55 23.93 7.48 -12.61
CA LYS A 55 23.99 6.92 -13.95
C LYS A 55 24.89 5.69 -14.04
N GLU A 56 26.10 5.72 -13.48
CA GLU A 56 26.96 4.53 -13.51
C GLU A 56 26.43 3.42 -12.62
N TYR A 57 25.86 3.75 -11.46
CA TYR A 57 25.16 2.79 -10.61
C TYR A 57 24.02 2.07 -11.36
N THR A 58 23.16 2.81 -12.05
CA THR A 58 22.10 2.28 -12.92
C THR A 58 22.67 1.41 -14.05
N ASN A 59 23.74 1.83 -14.73
CA ASN A 59 24.39 1.04 -15.78
C ASN A 59 24.90 -0.31 -15.26
N LEU A 60 25.49 -0.34 -14.06
CA LEU A 60 25.99 -1.55 -13.42
C LEU A 60 24.83 -2.49 -13.04
N LEU A 61 23.75 -1.95 -12.47
CA LEU A 61 22.55 -2.72 -12.12
C LEU A 61 21.87 -3.34 -13.37
N LEU A 62 21.72 -2.57 -14.45
CA LEU A 62 21.18 -3.07 -15.72
C LEU A 62 22.03 -4.21 -16.31
N LYS A 63 23.36 -4.08 -16.30
CA LYS A 63 24.27 -5.18 -16.70
C LYS A 63 24.01 -6.43 -15.86
N LYS A 64 23.78 -6.30 -14.55
CA LYS A 64 23.48 -7.44 -13.67
C LYS A 64 22.15 -8.12 -14.01
N ILE A 65 21.09 -7.35 -14.27
CA ILE A 65 19.78 -7.88 -14.67
C ILE A 65 19.87 -8.62 -16.01
N ASP A 66 20.61 -8.06 -16.97
CA ASP A 66 20.89 -8.70 -18.27
C ASP A 66 21.75 -9.97 -18.17
N GLY A 67 22.20 -10.37 -16.96
CA GLY A 67 23.13 -11.48 -16.76
C GLY A 67 24.52 -11.24 -17.36
N LYS A 68 24.86 -9.98 -17.68
CA LYS A 68 26.16 -9.60 -18.24
C LYS A 68 27.20 -9.55 -17.12
N GLU A 69 28.39 -10.05 -17.41
CA GLU A 69 29.52 -9.95 -16.49
C GLU A 69 29.86 -8.47 -16.24
N ILE A 70 29.91 -8.10 -14.96
CA ILE A 70 30.39 -6.79 -14.53
C ILE A 70 31.90 -6.92 -14.33
N ALA A 71 32.68 -6.27 -15.18
CA ALA A 71 34.12 -6.24 -15.05
C ALA A 71 34.53 -5.60 -13.71
N GLU A 72 35.46 -6.22 -13.00
CA GLU A 72 36.12 -5.58 -11.85
C GLU A 72 36.77 -4.26 -12.28
N PRO A 73 36.64 -3.17 -11.49
CA PRO A 73 37.31 -1.92 -11.77
C PRO A 73 38.82 -2.13 -11.88
N ASN A 74 39.45 -1.46 -12.85
CA ASN A 74 40.90 -1.56 -13.00
C ASN A 74 41.62 -0.95 -11.78
N GLY A 75 42.90 -1.29 -11.59
CA GLY A 75 43.69 -0.84 -10.42
C GLY A 75 43.91 0.68 -10.28
N ASN A 76 43.43 1.49 -11.22
CA ASN A 76 43.43 2.96 -11.16
C ASN A 76 42.01 3.56 -11.01
N ALA A 77 40.98 2.73 -10.82
CA ALA A 77 39.61 3.18 -10.57
C ALA A 77 39.52 4.00 -9.28
N ASN A 78 38.57 4.93 -9.21
CA ASN A 78 38.39 5.75 -8.02
C ASN A 78 37.59 4.99 -6.93
N GLU A 79 37.58 5.51 -5.71
CA GLU A 79 36.92 4.85 -4.56
C GLU A 79 35.40 4.69 -4.75
N ILE A 80 34.76 5.60 -5.48
CA ILE A 80 33.32 5.53 -5.82
C ILE A 80 33.08 4.41 -6.84
N ASP A 81 33.87 4.31 -7.91
CA ASP A 81 33.75 3.24 -8.90
C ASP A 81 33.84 1.86 -8.25
N VAL A 82 34.78 1.70 -7.32
CA VAL A 82 34.97 0.46 -6.54
C VAL A 82 33.77 0.19 -5.64
N ALA A 83 33.27 1.19 -4.92
CA ALA A 83 32.09 1.02 -4.06
C ALA A 83 30.82 0.67 -4.85
N LEU A 84 30.56 1.34 -5.98
CA LEU A 84 29.44 1.02 -6.86
C LEU A 84 29.53 -0.41 -7.40
N TYR A 85 30.72 -0.83 -7.83
CA TYR A 85 30.97 -2.19 -8.27
C TYR A 85 30.67 -3.21 -7.16
N GLU A 86 31.19 -3.03 -5.94
CA GLU A 86 30.97 -3.94 -4.82
C GLU A 86 29.47 -4.08 -4.48
N ILE A 87 28.78 -2.95 -4.31
CA ILE A 87 27.34 -2.90 -4.01
C ILE A 87 26.53 -3.67 -5.06
N VAL A 88 26.82 -3.46 -6.34
CA VAL A 88 26.10 -4.15 -7.42
C VAL A 88 26.52 -5.60 -7.54
N ARG A 89 27.80 -5.96 -7.36
CA ARG A 89 28.27 -7.36 -7.37
C ARG A 89 27.56 -8.19 -6.30
N ASP A 90 27.38 -7.64 -5.10
CA ASP A 90 26.87 -8.38 -3.93
C ASP A 90 25.35 -8.22 -3.69
N CYS A 91 24.64 -7.32 -4.38
CA CYS A 91 23.19 -7.22 -4.24
C CYS A 91 22.49 -8.54 -4.64
N SER A 92 21.59 -9.07 -3.80
CA SER A 92 20.90 -10.32 -4.10
C SER A 92 19.89 -10.18 -5.24
N ASP A 93 19.32 -8.98 -5.41
CA ASP A 93 18.33 -8.67 -6.43
C ASP A 93 18.51 -7.21 -6.87
N ALA A 94 19.00 -7.01 -8.09
CA ALA A 94 19.26 -5.70 -8.67
C ALA A 94 17.98 -4.89 -8.95
N SER A 95 16.83 -5.55 -9.20
CA SER A 95 15.53 -4.89 -9.44
C SER A 95 14.98 -4.18 -8.19
N THR A 96 15.48 -4.55 -7.02
CA THR A 96 15.11 -3.92 -5.74
C THR A 96 16.00 -2.73 -5.37
N MET A 97 16.98 -2.38 -6.18
CA MET A 97 17.96 -1.34 -5.85
C MET A 97 17.55 0.05 -6.33
N GLY A 98 17.93 1.07 -5.58
CA GLY A 98 17.55 2.45 -5.82
C GLY A 98 18.38 3.45 -5.03
N TYR A 99 17.92 4.69 -5.05
CA TYR A 99 18.58 5.80 -4.40
C TYR A 99 17.58 6.78 -3.80
N ALA A 100 18.05 7.67 -2.94
CA ALA A 100 17.31 8.80 -2.42
C ALA A 100 18.27 9.98 -2.21
N THR A 101 17.74 11.20 -2.25
CA THR A 101 18.48 12.41 -1.87
C THR A 101 17.72 13.18 -0.80
N ASN A 102 18.38 13.58 0.28
CA ASN A 102 17.83 14.48 1.29
C ASN A 102 18.98 15.16 2.06
N ASP A 103 18.72 16.34 2.62
CA ASP A 103 19.60 17.10 3.53
C ASP A 103 19.36 16.57 4.96
N ILE A 104 20.19 15.61 5.41
CA ILE A 104 19.88 14.77 6.59
C ILE A 104 20.44 15.37 7.89
N ASN A 105 21.40 16.28 7.75
CA ASN A 105 22.06 16.97 8.86
C ASN A 105 21.64 18.46 8.99
N ASP A 106 20.68 18.91 8.17
CA ASP A 106 20.21 20.30 8.08
C ASP A 106 21.32 21.33 7.74
N ASP A 107 22.37 20.94 7.01
CA ASP A 107 23.44 21.86 6.59
C ASP A 107 23.16 22.57 5.25
N GLY A 108 22.10 22.16 4.53
CA GLY A 108 21.68 22.71 3.24
C GLY A 108 22.25 21.97 2.02
N VAL A 109 23.04 20.92 2.24
CA VAL A 109 23.53 19.99 1.22
C VAL A 109 22.71 18.70 1.29
N ASP A 110 22.04 18.33 0.20
CA ASP A 110 21.44 17.00 0.11
C ASP A 110 22.54 15.94 0.00
N GLU A 111 22.50 14.93 0.87
CA GLU A 111 23.24 13.68 0.70
C GLU A 111 22.59 12.80 -0.36
N LEU A 112 23.41 12.06 -1.11
CA LEU A 112 22.96 10.90 -1.89
C LEU A 112 23.07 9.62 -1.05
N VAL A 113 22.00 8.84 -1.05
CA VAL A 113 21.92 7.55 -0.41
C VAL A 113 21.60 6.49 -1.44
N LEU A 114 22.36 5.38 -1.45
CA LEU A 114 22.01 4.17 -2.20
C LEU A 114 21.40 3.16 -1.25
N LEU A 115 20.26 2.57 -1.62
CA LEU A 115 19.48 1.67 -0.78
C LEU A 115 18.65 0.69 -1.61
N ASN A 116 18.07 -0.32 -0.97
CA ASN A 116 17.07 -1.19 -1.61
C ASN A 116 15.62 -0.77 -1.28
N LYS A 117 14.62 -1.35 -1.95
CA LYS A 117 13.17 -1.14 -1.72
C LYS A 117 12.76 -1.34 -0.24
N SER A 118 13.53 -2.13 0.53
CA SER A 118 13.32 -2.30 1.98
C SER A 118 13.89 -1.17 2.85
N ASN A 119 14.56 -0.17 2.28
CA ASN A 119 15.30 0.90 2.98
C ASN A 119 16.54 0.44 3.77
N ARG A 120 17.25 -0.58 3.26
CA ARG A 120 18.59 -0.94 3.75
C ARG A 120 19.65 -0.10 3.05
N LEU A 121 20.49 0.57 3.84
CA LEU A 121 21.56 1.46 3.37
C LEU A 121 22.72 0.67 2.76
N SER A 122 23.08 0.97 1.50
CA SER A 122 24.23 0.41 0.77
C SER A 122 25.39 1.39 0.64
N ALA A 123 25.12 2.68 0.46
CA ALA A 123 26.15 3.72 0.51
C ALA A 123 25.58 5.09 0.91
N LEU A 124 26.43 5.94 1.46
CA LEU A 124 26.16 7.35 1.77
C LEU A 124 27.24 8.23 1.16
N PHE A 125 26.80 9.28 0.46
CA PHE A 125 27.65 10.32 -0.13
C PHE A 125 27.16 11.69 0.31
N THR A 126 28.08 12.62 0.53
CA THR A 126 27.80 14.07 0.72
C THR A 126 28.60 14.87 -0.32
N LEU A 127 28.44 16.19 -0.37
CA LEU A 127 29.26 17.06 -1.22
C LEU A 127 30.36 17.75 -0.41
N LYS A 128 31.55 17.84 -1.00
CA LYS A 128 32.65 18.64 -0.47
C LYS A 128 33.26 19.46 -1.59
N ASN A 129 33.10 20.78 -1.53
CA ASN A 129 33.44 21.71 -2.62
C ASN A 129 32.78 21.27 -3.94
N ASP A 130 31.45 21.09 -3.90
CA ASP A 130 30.60 20.62 -5.03
C ASP A 130 30.97 19.26 -5.64
N SER A 131 31.95 18.56 -5.07
CA SER A 131 32.40 17.24 -5.52
C SER A 131 31.83 16.16 -4.59
N PRO A 132 31.19 15.09 -5.11
CA PRO A 132 30.75 13.98 -4.28
C PRO A 132 31.92 13.30 -3.57
N ILE A 133 31.72 12.99 -2.29
CA ILE A 133 32.62 12.12 -1.53
C ILE A 133 31.84 10.95 -0.96
N LEU A 134 32.41 9.75 -1.09
CA LEU A 134 31.91 8.56 -0.42
C LEU A 134 32.22 8.69 1.08
N LEU A 135 31.19 8.76 1.92
CA LEU A 135 31.35 8.69 3.37
C LEU A 135 31.35 7.25 3.86
N LEU A 136 30.69 6.37 3.12
CA LEU A 136 30.29 5.07 3.63
C LEU A 136 29.94 4.08 2.50
N ASN A 137 30.61 2.93 2.45
CA ASN A 137 30.27 1.77 1.61
C ASN A 137 29.93 0.58 2.52
N MET A 138 28.75 0.00 2.29
CA MET A 138 28.08 -0.97 3.16
C MET A 138 27.90 -2.36 2.56
N ASP A 139 28.79 -2.77 1.63
CA ASP A 139 28.81 -4.05 0.89
C ASP A 139 28.29 -5.31 1.64
N LYS A 140 28.46 -5.41 2.98
CA LYS A 140 27.91 -6.53 3.80
C LYS A 140 27.21 -6.12 5.11
N LEU A 141 26.78 -4.85 5.23
CA LEU A 141 26.45 -4.26 6.54
C LEU A 141 24.94 -4.13 6.74
N LYS A 142 24.45 -4.55 7.91
CA LYS A 142 23.10 -4.15 8.36
C LYS A 142 23.20 -2.70 8.81
N ALA A 143 22.77 -1.80 7.93
CA ALA A 143 22.93 -0.36 8.10
C ALA A 143 21.59 0.38 8.00
N SER A 144 21.45 1.41 8.84
CA SER A 144 20.34 2.36 8.84
C SER A 144 20.85 3.74 9.23
N ILE A 145 20.11 4.77 8.85
CA ILE A 145 20.40 6.16 9.20
C ILE A 145 19.14 6.77 9.79
N ALA A 146 19.29 7.56 10.86
CA ALA A 146 18.20 8.28 11.51
C ALA A 146 18.04 9.68 10.92
N SER A 147 16.89 10.31 11.18
CA SER A 147 16.51 11.65 10.70
C SER A 147 17.36 12.80 11.26
N ASP A 148 18.37 12.51 12.08
CA ASP A 148 19.31 13.48 12.64
C ASP A 148 20.74 13.29 12.09
N GLY A 149 20.89 12.51 11.00
CA GLY A 149 22.18 12.17 10.41
C GLY A 149 22.94 11.04 11.11
N THR A 150 22.38 10.40 12.15
CA THR A 150 23.06 9.29 12.84
C THR A 150 22.97 7.98 12.05
N VAL A 151 24.10 7.53 11.52
CA VAL A 151 24.32 6.23 10.90
C VAL A 151 24.61 5.17 11.96
N TYR A 152 23.85 4.08 11.90
CA TYR A 152 24.03 2.87 12.68
C TYR A 152 24.37 1.71 11.75
N ALA A 153 25.46 0.99 12.02
CA ALA A 153 25.84 -0.15 11.20
C ALA A 153 26.55 -1.27 11.96
N ASN A 154 26.46 -2.50 11.44
CA ASN A 154 27.23 -3.65 11.91
C ASN A 154 28.08 -4.26 10.79
N LYS A 155 29.38 -4.42 11.05
CA LYS A 155 30.40 -4.97 10.16
C LYS A 155 31.09 -6.18 10.75
N TYR A 156 30.77 -7.33 10.17
CA TYR A 156 31.60 -8.50 10.31
C TYR A 156 32.85 -8.34 9.42
N ILE A 157 34.03 -8.25 10.03
CA ILE A 157 35.30 -8.36 9.31
C ILE A 157 35.89 -9.74 9.61
N LYS A 158 36.01 -10.58 8.57
CA LYS A 158 36.66 -11.90 8.68
C LYS A 158 38.05 -11.74 9.33
N ASN A 159 38.31 -12.52 10.38
CA ASN A 159 39.51 -12.48 11.22
C ASN A 159 39.75 -11.19 12.04
N LYS A 160 38.81 -10.23 12.06
CA LYS A 160 38.83 -9.10 13.01
C LYS A 160 37.56 -8.97 13.86
N GLY A 161 36.54 -9.79 13.61
CA GLY A 161 35.31 -9.87 14.41
C GLY A 161 34.22 -8.90 13.99
N ASP A 162 33.19 -8.78 14.82
CA ASP A 162 32.08 -7.85 14.63
C ASP A 162 32.39 -6.47 15.20
N TYR A 163 32.11 -5.44 14.39
CA TYR A 163 32.20 -4.02 14.73
C TYR A 163 30.86 -3.32 14.53
N THR A 164 30.42 -2.60 15.54
CA THR A 164 29.29 -1.69 15.49
C THR A 164 29.77 -0.26 15.27
N TYR A 165 29.10 0.47 14.40
CA TYR A 165 29.30 1.89 14.13
C TYR A 165 28.07 2.67 14.61
N ILE A 166 28.32 3.75 15.34
CA ILE A 166 27.34 4.80 15.65
C ILE A 166 28.03 6.12 15.31
N LYS A 167 27.78 6.64 14.11
CA LYS A 167 28.42 7.87 13.63
C LYS A 167 27.37 8.86 13.16
N LYS A 168 27.49 10.11 13.60
CA LYS A 168 26.67 11.21 13.15
C LYS A 168 27.35 11.92 11.99
N LEU A 169 26.57 12.33 11.00
CA LEU A 169 27.02 13.23 9.95
C LEU A 169 27.16 14.65 10.51
N VAL A 170 28.38 15.20 10.48
CA VAL A 170 28.73 16.54 10.95
C VAL A 170 29.74 17.13 9.96
N ASP A 171 29.49 18.33 9.44
CA ASP A 171 30.37 19.06 8.51
C ASP A 171 30.93 18.20 7.36
N GLY A 172 30.07 17.41 6.70
CA GLY A 172 30.45 16.50 5.62
C GLY A 172 31.36 15.34 6.03
N LYS A 173 31.33 14.91 7.30
CA LYS A 173 32.07 13.74 7.82
C LYS A 173 31.23 12.89 8.76
N LEU A 174 31.54 11.60 8.85
CA LEU A 174 30.98 10.71 9.86
C LEU A 174 31.87 10.68 11.12
N GLU A 175 31.41 11.33 12.17
CA GLU A 175 32.08 11.42 13.48
C GLU A 175 31.32 10.61 14.54
N GLY A 176 32.01 9.96 15.48
CA GLY A 176 31.37 9.21 16.56
C GLY A 176 32.13 7.98 17.04
N LEU A 177 31.36 6.97 17.44
CA LEU A 177 31.82 5.77 18.12
C LEU A 177 31.86 4.57 17.16
N GLU A 178 33.00 3.89 17.10
CA GLU A 178 33.06 2.51 16.64
C GLU A 178 33.36 1.63 17.85
N TYR A 179 32.76 0.45 17.97
CA TYR A 179 33.13 -0.50 19.01
C TYR A 179 32.95 -1.93 18.53
N GLY A 180 33.67 -2.89 19.11
CA GLY A 180 33.65 -4.26 18.61
C GLY A 180 34.50 -5.21 19.44
N GLY A 181 34.49 -6.49 19.04
CA GLY A 181 35.31 -7.53 19.67
C GLY A 181 36.05 -8.35 18.63
N TYR A 182 37.35 -8.60 18.86
CA TYR A 182 38.13 -9.52 18.04
C TYR A 182 38.63 -10.71 18.86
N VAL A 183 38.71 -11.87 18.19
CA VAL A 183 39.23 -13.12 18.75
C VAL A 183 40.76 -13.08 18.68
N VAL A 184 41.42 -13.10 19.84
CA VAL A 184 42.90 -13.08 19.94
C VAL A 184 43.47 -14.49 19.77
N ASP A 185 42.80 -15.46 20.40
CA ASP A 185 43.07 -16.89 20.37
C ASP A 185 41.75 -17.66 20.52
N GLU A 186 41.78 -19.00 20.48
CA GLU A 186 40.58 -19.85 20.55
C GLU A 186 39.68 -19.63 21.79
N LYS A 187 40.12 -18.90 22.82
CA LYS A 187 39.42 -18.72 24.10
C LYS A 187 39.27 -17.27 24.54
N THR A 188 39.97 -16.34 23.91
CA THR A 188 40.08 -14.95 24.36
C THR A 188 39.50 -13.98 23.32
N VAL A 189 38.44 -13.27 23.70
CA VAL A 189 37.89 -12.13 22.94
C VAL A 189 38.30 -10.84 23.65
N GLU A 190 38.91 -9.92 22.92
CA GLU A 190 39.19 -8.56 23.41
C GLU A 190 38.24 -7.55 22.78
N TYR A 191 37.61 -6.72 23.62
CA TYR A 191 36.68 -5.68 23.20
C TYR A 191 37.33 -4.30 23.20
N TYR A 192 36.94 -3.47 22.24
CA TYR A 192 37.46 -2.11 22.08
C TYR A 192 36.35 -1.15 21.70
N LYS A 193 36.58 0.12 22.02
CA LYS A 193 35.97 1.25 21.33
C LYS A 193 37.02 2.10 20.64
N ILE A 194 36.60 2.80 19.60
CA ILE A 194 37.34 3.82 18.88
C ILE A 194 36.46 5.06 18.94
N GLU A 195 36.93 6.08 19.66
CA GLU A 195 36.29 7.40 19.75
C GLU A 195 37.28 8.40 19.17
N ASN A 196 36.87 9.20 18.18
CA ASN A 196 37.73 10.18 17.50
C ASN A 196 39.06 9.62 16.93
N GLY A 197 39.06 8.33 16.56
CA GLY A 197 40.24 7.61 16.05
C GLY A 197 41.13 6.98 17.15
N GLU A 198 40.89 7.27 18.43
CA GLU A 198 41.66 6.67 19.53
C GLU A 198 41.05 5.33 19.98
N ARG A 199 41.82 4.24 19.83
CA ARG A 199 41.40 2.89 20.18
C ARG A 199 41.67 2.57 21.66
N THR A 200 40.61 2.42 22.44
CA THR A 200 40.65 2.06 23.86
C THR A 200 40.08 0.65 24.09
N LYS A 201 40.74 -0.16 24.92
CA LYS A 201 40.23 -1.50 25.33
C LYS A 201 39.12 -1.33 26.37
N ILE A 202 38.00 -2.04 26.18
CA ILE A 202 36.82 -1.98 27.05
C ILE A 202 36.52 -3.35 27.68
N SER A 203 35.67 -3.38 28.72
CA SER A 203 35.22 -4.63 29.33
C SER A 203 34.10 -5.30 28.52
N ALA A 204 33.84 -6.58 28.78
CA ALA A 204 32.68 -7.27 28.23
C ALA A 204 31.36 -6.60 28.69
N ASP A 205 31.30 -6.11 29.93
CA ASP A 205 30.14 -5.41 30.47
C ASP A 205 29.89 -4.05 29.79
N GLU A 206 30.97 -3.28 29.49
CA GLU A 206 30.86 -2.03 28.73
C GLU A 206 30.40 -2.31 27.30
N LYS A 207 30.92 -3.36 26.64
CA LYS A 207 30.45 -3.79 25.32
C LYS A 207 28.98 -4.21 25.32
N ASN A 208 28.54 -4.97 26.33
CA ASN A 208 27.15 -5.39 26.47
C ASN A 208 26.20 -4.20 26.75
N LEU A 209 26.66 -3.20 27.52
CA LEU A 209 25.93 -1.95 27.73
C LEU A 209 25.75 -1.19 26.41
N LEU A 210 26.83 -1.04 25.63
CA LEU A 210 26.79 -0.43 24.30
C LEU A 210 25.83 -1.17 23.36
N ASP A 211 25.91 -2.50 23.27
CA ASP A 211 24.96 -3.31 22.50
C ASP A 211 23.51 -3.09 22.92
N SER A 212 23.22 -3.06 24.23
CA SER A 212 21.86 -2.81 24.71
C SER A 212 21.33 -1.42 24.32
N SER A 213 22.21 -0.43 24.15
CA SER A 213 21.84 0.93 23.77
C SER A 213 21.47 1.06 22.27
N VAL A 214 21.95 0.13 21.44
CA VAL A 214 21.69 0.11 19.98
C VAL A 214 20.81 -1.04 19.51
N GLN A 215 20.53 -2.05 20.36
CA GLN A 215 19.74 -3.22 19.96
C GLN A 215 18.38 -2.83 19.36
N SER A 216 17.67 -1.88 19.97
CA SER A 216 16.38 -1.37 19.49
C SER A 216 16.46 -0.81 18.06
N VAL A 217 17.58 -0.16 17.71
CA VAL A 217 17.87 0.35 16.37
C VAL A 217 18.14 -0.80 15.40
N PHE A 218 19.00 -1.76 15.77
CA PHE A 218 19.37 -2.87 14.88
C PHE A 218 18.31 -3.95 14.70
N PHE A 219 17.35 -4.06 15.62
CA PHE A 219 16.18 -4.92 15.43
C PHE A 219 15.17 -4.35 14.42
N ASN A 220 15.18 -3.03 14.16
CA ASN A 220 14.34 -2.44 13.11
C ASN A 220 15.07 -1.34 12.31
N PRO A 221 16.13 -1.68 11.53
CA PRO A 221 16.90 -0.69 10.77
C PRO A 221 16.04 0.03 9.73
N LEU A 222 15.05 -0.71 9.18
CA LEU A 222 14.12 -0.24 8.16
C LEU A 222 13.28 0.94 8.67
N TYR A 223 12.85 0.90 9.93
CA TYR A 223 12.02 1.94 10.55
C TYR A 223 12.75 3.26 10.77
N ASN A 224 14.05 3.20 11.08
CA ASN A 224 14.86 4.41 11.25
C ASN A 224 15.15 5.08 9.90
N THR A 225 15.57 4.30 8.90
CA THR A 225 15.78 4.83 7.55
C THR A 225 14.48 5.36 6.93
N LYS A 226 13.32 4.72 7.15
CA LYS A 226 12.03 5.26 6.68
C LYS A 226 11.67 6.61 7.31
N LYS A 227 12.09 6.88 8.56
CA LYS A 227 11.78 8.13 9.27
C LYS A 227 12.60 9.34 8.86
N THR A 228 13.63 9.18 8.01
CA THR A 228 14.40 10.32 7.48
C THR A 228 13.63 11.16 6.46
N GLY A 229 12.48 10.68 5.98
CA GLY A 229 11.77 11.29 4.86
C GLY A 229 12.40 11.00 3.49
N PHE A 230 13.35 10.05 3.39
CA PHE A 230 13.88 9.65 2.07
C PHE A 230 12.77 9.17 1.15
N ARG A 231 12.68 9.83 -0.01
CA ARG A 231 11.93 9.29 -1.13
C ARG A 231 12.80 8.31 -1.90
N PHE A 232 12.51 7.01 -1.75
CA PHE A 232 13.10 5.97 -2.60
C PHE A 232 12.74 6.21 -4.07
N ILE A 233 13.76 6.21 -4.93
CA ILE A 233 13.67 6.25 -6.39
C ILE A 233 14.32 4.96 -6.90
N SER A 234 13.59 4.18 -7.69
CA SER A 234 14.16 2.97 -8.31
C SER A 234 15.32 3.36 -9.23
N ALA A 235 16.47 2.69 -9.11
CA ALA A 235 17.61 2.96 -9.98
C ALA A 235 17.40 2.39 -11.40
N ILE A 236 16.52 1.40 -11.51
CA ILE A 236 16.05 0.83 -12.78
C ILE A 236 14.57 1.20 -12.92
N SER A 237 14.23 1.90 -14.00
CA SER A 237 12.85 2.01 -14.44
C SER A 237 12.44 0.69 -15.07
N ASP A 238 11.62 -0.10 -14.38
CA ASP A 238 10.88 -1.17 -15.05
C ASP A 238 9.86 -0.50 -16.00
N ASP A 239 10.15 -0.47 -17.29
CA ASP A 239 9.19 0.01 -18.30
C ASP A 239 7.90 -0.86 -18.34
N SER A 240 7.91 -2.04 -17.70
CA SER A 240 6.76 -2.93 -17.47
C SER A 240 6.07 -2.76 -16.11
N GLU A 241 6.74 -2.15 -15.13
CA GLU A 241 6.15 -1.76 -13.84
C GLU A 241 6.54 -0.30 -13.57
N SER A 242 5.67 0.64 -13.99
CA SER A 242 5.82 2.04 -13.62
C SER A 242 5.53 2.22 -12.12
N ASN A 243 6.48 1.78 -11.29
CA ASN A 243 6.64 2.09 -9.87
C ASN A 243 7.34 3.45 -9.67
N ASN A 244 7.66 4.14 -10.76
CA ASN A 244 7.11 5.48 -10.92
C ASN A 244 5.57 5.40 -10.97
N ALA A 245 4.94 5.02 -9.85
CA ALA A 245 3.68 5.64 -9.50
C ALA A 245 3.98 7.14 -9.65
N PRO A 246 3.19 7.90 -10.43
CA PRO A 246 3.47 9.30 -10.61
C PRO A 246 3.72 9.94 -9.24
N VAL A 247 4.36 11.12 -9.21
CA VAL A 247 3.82 12.08 -8.25
C VAL A 247 2.41 12.30 -8.74
N ALA A 248 1.48 11.49 -8.23
CA ALA A 248 0.07 11.74 -8.32
C ALA A 248 -0.01 13.16 -7.77
N ASP A 249 -0.40 14.09 -8.62
CA ASP A 249 -0.71 15.42 -8.13
C ASP A 249 -1.92 15.20 -7.24
N PHE A 250 -1.67 15.00 -5.95
CA PHE A 250 -2.66 14.59 -4.96
C PHE A 250 -3.73 15.67 -4.76
N PHE A 251 -3.44 16.87 -5.29
CA PHE A 251 -4.34 17.99 -5.45
C PHE A 251 -5.07 17.98 -6.80
N SER A 252 -5.06 16.88 -7.55
CA SER A 252 -5.83 16.69 -8.79
C SER A 252 -6.70 15.45 -8.70
N TYR A 253 -7.81 15.45 -9.44
CA TYR A 253 -8.68 14.28 -9.53
C TYR A 253 -7.99 13.05 -10.13
N ASP A 254 -7.08 13.24 -11.09
CA ASP A 254 -6.37 12.12 -11.70
C ASP A 254 -5.36 11.49 -10.71
N GLY A 255 -4.77 12.31 -9.83
CA GLY A 255 -3.94 11.83 -8.72
C GLY A 255 -4.75 11.08 -7.65
N ILE A 256 -5.92 11.61 -7.26
CA ILE A 256 -6.84 10.92 -6.34
C ILE A 256 -7.32 9.59 -6.92
N LEU A 257 -7.71 9.55 -8.20
CA LEU A 257 -8.14 8.33 -8.87
C LEU A 257 -7.02 7.30 -8.99
N SER A 258 -5.79 7.74 -9.29
CA SER A 258 -4.62 6.86 -9.33
C SER A 258 -4.36 6.23 -7.96
N ALA A 259 -4.42 7.03 -6.89
CA ALA A 259 -4.24 6.53 -5.53
C ALA A 259 -5.39 5.61 -5.09
N TYR A 260 -6.65 5.97 -5.39
CA TYR A 260 -7.81 5.14 -5.07
C TYR A 260 -7.76 3.78 -5.79
N LYS A 261 -7.31 3.75 -7.05
CA LYS A 261 -7.07 2.52 -7.80
C LYS A 261 -6.07 1.60 -7.08
N ILE A 262 -4.94 2.14 -6.61
CA ILE A 262 -3.93 1.38 -5.82
C ILE A 262 -4.53 0.85 -4.51
N ILE A 263 -5.35 1.64 -3.81
CA ILE A 263 -6.07 1.17 -2.60
C ILE A 263 -6.93 -0.04 -2.95
N VAL A 264 -7.74 0.04 -4.01
CA VAL A 264 -8.64 -1.05 -4.41
C VAL A 264 -7.89 -2.28 -4.94
N GLU A 265 -6.84 -2.13 -5.76
CA GLU A 265 -5.98 -3.25 -6.21
C GLU A 265 -5.40 -4.01 -5.01
N SER A 266 -4.89 -3.27 -4.02
CA SER A 266 -4.36 -3.87 -2.79
C SER A 266 -5.42 -4.64 -1.99
N PHE A 267 -6.73 -4.38 -2.16
CA PHE A 267 -7.77 -5.17 -1.49
C PHE A 267 -7.75 -6.65 -1.90
N SER A 268 -7.41 -6.96 -3.16
CA SER A 268 -7.34 -8.35 -3.63
C SER A 268 -6.24 -9.18 -2.94
N GLU A 269 -5.12 -8.55 -2.58
CA GLU A 269 -3.90 -9.25 -2.17
C GLU A 269 -3.87 -9.69 -0.70
N TYR A 270 -4.61 -9.01 0.19
CA TYR A 270 -4.40 -9.11 1.64
C TYR A 270 -5.66 -9.51 2.42
N SER A 271 -5.53 -10.57 3.22
CA SER A 271 -6.51 -10.92 4.26
C SER A 271 -6.51 -9.89 5.40
N GLN A 272 -7.67 -9.68 6.04
CA GLN A 272 -7.90 -8.64 7.06
C GLN A 272 -6.83 -8.57 8.16
N ALA A 273 -6.20 -9.70 8.51
CA ALA A 273 -5.17 -9.79 9.55
C ALA A 273 -3.82 -9.09 9.24
N SER A 274 -3.60 -8.63 8.01
CA SER A 274 -2.32 -8.02 7.58
C SER A 274 -2.37 -6.50 7.35
N TRP A 275 -3.54 -5.89 7.49
CA TRP A 275 -3.76 -4.46 7.26
C TRP A 275 -3.32 -3.65 8.50
N THR A 276 -2.12 -3.08 8.44
CA THR A 276 -1.57 -2.18 9.47
C THR A 276 -1.14 -0.85 8.84
N ASN A 277 -0.98 0.21 9.63
CA ASN A 277 -0.55 1.53 9.12
C ASN A 277 0.76 1.44 8.29
N GLY A 278 1.68 0.54 8.65
CA GLY A 278 2.93 0.35 7.91
C GLY A 278 2.79 -0.16 6.47
N LYS A 279 1.61 -0.70 6.09
CA LYS A 279 1.24 -1.04 4.70
C LYS A 279 0.79 0.18 3.90
N PHE A 280 0.08 1.12 4.53
CA PHE A 280 -0.27 2.40 3.91
C PHE A 280 0.98 3.21 3.59
N ASP A 281 1.91 3.29 4.55
CA ASP A 281 3.21 3.94 4.40
C ASP A 281 4.08 3.29 3.30
N GLU A 282 3.91 1.99 3.07
CA GLU A 282 4.58 1.23 1.99
C GLU A 282 3.98 1.51 0.61
N LEU A 283 2.65 1.63 0.51
CA LEU A 283 1.94 1.84 -0.76
C LEU A 283 2.03 3.28 -1.29
N PHE A 284 1.87 4.28 -0.42
CA PHE A 284 1.66 5.67 -0.87
C PHE A 284 2.86 6.60 -0.70
N ASN A 285 3.81 6.27 0.19
CA ASN A 285 5.05 7.03 0.41
C ASN A 285 4.84 8.57 0.51
N ILE A 286 3.78 8.99 1.21
CA ILE A 286 3.38 10.40 1.33
C ILE A 286 4.11 11.01 2.52
N SER A 287 4.91 12.06 2.27
CA SER A 287 5.62 12.83 3.30
C SER A 287 4.91 14.12 3.72
N ASP A 288 3.90 14.57 2.97
CA ASP A 288 3.03 15.70 3.33
C ASP A 288 1.90 15.25 4.25
N ASN A 289 1.75 15.92 5.41
CA ASN A 289 0.75 15.57 6.41
C ASN A 289 -0.69 15.77 5.93
N GLU A 290 -0.97 16.76 5.09
CA GLU A 290 -2.33 17.03 4.60
C GLU A 290 -2.77 15.94 3.60
N SER A 291 -1.92 15.67 2.60
CA SER A 291 -2.12 14.57 1.65
C SER A 291 -2.19 13.21 2.37
N TYR A 292 -1.33 12.98 3.36
CA TYR A 292 -1.31 11.73 4.13
C TYR A 292 -2.65 11.50 4.85
N ASP A 293 -3.17 12.50 5.57
CA ASP A 293 -4.43 12.37 6.32
C ASP A 293 -5.62 12.03 5.41
N VAL A 294 -5.74 12.68 4.25
CA VAL A 294 -6.78 12.40 3.25
C VAL A 294 -6.72 10.94 2.78
N PHE A 295 -5.58 10.48 2.26
CA PHE A 295 -5.47 9.11 1.74
C PHE A 295 -5.48 8.04 2.84
N HIS A 296 -4.96 8.34 4.02
CA HIS A 296 -5.00 7.43 5.16
C HIS A 296 -6.45 7.19 5.61
N LYS A 297 -7.28 8.24 5.62
CA LYS A 297 -8.70 8.11 5.89
C LYS A 297 -9.44 7.34 4.79
N ILE A 298 -9.15 7.59 3.50
CA ILE A 298 -9.71 6.80 2.37
C ILE A 298 -9.35 5.32 2.52
N TYR A 299 -8.09 5.01 2.83
CA TYR A 299 -7.60 3.66 3.04
C TYR A 299 -8.27 2.98 4.24
N LEU A 300 -8.32 3.63 5.41
CA LEU A 300 -8.99 3.10 6.60
C LEU A 300 -10.49 2.89 6.42
N GLY A 301 -11.16 3.82 5.73
CA GLY A 301 -12.58 3.69 5.41
C GLY A 301 -12.85 2.51 4.47
N GLY A 302 -12.04 2.34 3.42
CA GLY A 302 -12.21 1.23 2.47
C GLY A 302 -11.92 -0.14 3.09
N ILE A 303 -10.96 -0.23 4.02
CA ILE A 303 -10.75 -1.43 4.85
C ILE A 303 -11.99 -1.73 5.71
N SER A 304 -12.57 -0.69 6.34
CA SER A 304 -13.75 -0.82 7.20
C SER A 304 -15.00 -1.22 6.41
N TYR A 305 -15.07 -0.85 5.13
CA TYR A 305 -16.20 -1.13 4.24
C TYR A 305 -16.16 -2.54 3.63
N ARG A 306 -15.04 -3.27 3.71
CA ARG A 306 -15.00 -4.70 3.32
C ARG A 306 -16.11 -5.47 4.05
N PRO A 307 -17.11 -6.04 3.35
CA PRO A 307 -18.05 -6.94 3.98
C PRO A 307 -17.25 -8.06 4.64
N THR A 308 -17.37 -8.21 5.97
CA THR A 308 -16.78 -9.36 6.64
C THR A 308 -17.43 -10.61 6.04
N GLU A 309 -16.62 -11.50 5.44
CA GLU A 309 -17.04 -12.66 4.60
C GLU A 309 -17.95 -13.69 5.32
N THR A 310 -18.48 -13.38 6.50
CA THR A 310 -19.19 -14.29 7.40
C THR A 310 -20.51 -13.76 7.96
N TYR A 311 -20.90 -12.49 7.78
CA TYR A 311 -22.09 -11.98 8.50
C TYR A 311 -23.44 -12.50 7.98
N PHE A 312 -23.54 -12.94 6.71
CA PHE A 312 -24.78 -13.50 6.14
C PHE A 312 -24.62 -14.74 5.24
N GLY A 313 -23.42 -15.30 5.09
CA GLY A 313 -23.20 -16.55 4.35
C GLY A 313 -23.46 -16.48 2.84
N GLN A 314 -23.57 -15.29 2.26
CA GLN A 314 -23.43 -15.08 0.82
C GLN A 314 -21.95 -14.97 0.49
N GLU A 315 -21.46 -15.83 -0.41
CA GLU A 315 -20.16 -15.64 -1.03
C GLU A 315 -20.26 -14.43 -1.97
N TYR A 316 -19.70 -13.30 -1.54
CA TYR A 316 -19.49 -12.17 -2.46
C TYR A 316 -18.56 -12.61 -3.57
N ASP A 317 -18.95 -12.32 -4.81
CA ASP A 317 -18.27 -12.85 -5.99
C ASP A 317 -16.83 -12.34 -6.04
N LYS A 318 -15.87 -13.27 -5.91
CA LYS A 318 -14.42 -12.96 -5.81
C LYS A 318 -13.81 -12.44 -7.11
N ASN A 319 -14.65 -12.17 -8.12
CA ASN A 319 -14.28 -11.60 -9.40
C ASN A 319 -13.94 -10.09 -9.34
N GLY A 320 -14.00 -9.44 -8.17
CA GLY A 320 -13.07 -8.42 -7.64
C GLY A 320 -12.85 -7.07 -8.36
N ASP A 321 -12.86 -7.05 -9.70
CA ASP A 321 -12.31 -5.94 -10.50
C ASP A 321 -13.36 -4.92 -10.93
N ASN A 322 -14.65 -5.28 -10.96
CA ASN A 322 -15.72 -4.37 -11.40
C ASN A 322 -16.42 -3.65 -10.25
N SER A 323 -16.03 -3.89 -8.99
CA SER A 323 -16.80 -3.49 -7.81
C SER A 323 -16.44 -2.13 -7.20
N TYR A 324 -15.64 -1.33 -7.90
CA TYR A 324 -15.35 0.04 -7.49
C TYR A 324 -15.23 0.94 -8.72
N GLY A 325 -15.64 2.19 -8.55
CA GLY A 325 -15.70 3.17 -9.62
C GLY A 325 -15.60 4.58 -9.10
N TYR A 326 -15.82 5.52 -10.00
CA TYR A 326 -15.94 6.92 -9.67
C TYR A 326 -16.97 7.57 -10.58
N ALA A 327 -17.33 8.81 -10.27
CA ALA A 327 -18.05 9.65 -11.19
C ALA A 327 -17.65 11.10 -11.01
N LYS A 328 -17.98 11.93 -12.01
CA LYS A 328 -17.88 13.37 -11.92
C LYS A 328 -19.27 13.97 -12.11
N LYS A 329 -19.64 14.92 -11.25
CA LYS A 329 -20.91 15.64 -11.34
C LYS A 329 -20.82 16.96 -10.59
N ASP A 330 -21.24 18.06 -11.23
CA ASP A 330 -21.51 19.33 -10.57
C ASP A 330 -22.71 19.17 -9.61
N LEU A 331 -22.47 19.28 -8.30
CA LEU A 331 -23.49 19.11 -7.27
C LEU A 331 -24.12 20.41 -6.80
N ASN A 332 -23.43 21.54 -6.96
CA ASN A 332 -23.84 22.83 -6.41
C ASN A 332 -24.41 23.80 -7.49
N GLY A 333 -24.16 23.52 -8.77
CA GLY A 333 -24.54 24.29 -9.94
C GLY A 333 -23.57 25.39 -10.34
N ASP A 334 -22.30 25.37 -9.90
CA ASP A 334 -21.30 26.41 -10.17
C ASP A 334 -20.48 26.18 -11.45
N GLY A 335 -20.65 25.02 -12.11
CA GLY A 335 -19.94 24.64 -13.33
C GLY A 335 -18.62 23.90 -13.10
N VAL A 336 -18.26 23.60 -11.85
CA VAL A 336 -17.17 22.69 -11.47
C VAL A 336 -17.79 21.35 -11.08
N GLU A 337 -17.26 20.25 -11.64
CA GLU A 337 -17.72 18.91 -11.25
C GLU A 337 -17.02 18.45 -9.97
N GLU A 338 -17.78 17.92 -9.00
CA GLU A 338 -17.21 17.13 -7.90
C GLU A 338 -16.80 15.74 -8.37
N LEU A 339 -15.69 15.21 -7.83
CA LEU A 339 -15.29 13.81 -7.95
C LEU A 339 -15.93 12.99 -6.82
N LEU A 340 -16.62 11.94 -7.20
CA LEU A 340 -17.24 10.95 -6.32
C LEU A 340 -16.47 9.64 -6.44
N LEU A 341 -16.03 9.07 -5.31
CA LEU A 341 -15.49 7.71 -5.26
C LEU A 341 -16.62 6.75 -4.86
N LEU A 342 -16.81 5.68 -5.62
CA LEU A 342 -18.01 4.83 -5.57
C LEU A 342 -17.66 3.34 -5.39
N THR A 343 -18.49 2.63 -4.64
CA THR A 343 -18.53 1.17 -4.52
C THR A 343 -19.37 0.52 -5.64
N ASP A 344 -19.45 -0.80 -5.68
CA ASP A 344 -20.29 -1.59 -6.60
C ASP A 344 -21.77 -1.26 -6.47
N ASN A 345 -22.21 -1.06 -5.24
CA ASN A 345 -23.58 -0.72 -4.91
C ASN A 345 -23.89 0.79 -5.04
N TYR A 346 -22.99 1.59 -5.62
CA TYR A 346 -23.16 3.04 -5.83
C TYR A 346 -23.26 3.84 -4.51
N GLU A 347 -22.81 3.28 -3.38
CA GLU A 347 -22.51 4.09 -2.20
C GLU A 347 -21.33 5.02 -2.50
N ILE A 348 -21.49 6.28 -2.11
CA ILE A 348 -20.43 7.27 -2.21
C ILE A 348 -19.52 7.09 -1.01
N PHE A 349 -18.28 6.74 -1.29
CA PHE A 349 -17.26 6.52 -0.27
C PHE A 349 -16.56 7.83 0.14
N ALA A 350 -16.29 8.70 -0.83
CA ALA A 350 -15.63 9.98 -0.65
C ALA A 350 -16.10 11.00 -1.71
N VAL A 351 -16.11 12.28 -1.33
CA VAL A 351 -16.48 13.40 -2.22
C VAL A 351 -15.38 14.46 -2.21
N PHE A 352 -14.97 14.94 -3.39
CA PHE A 352 -13.98 15.99 -3.55
C PHE A 352 -14.48 17.09 -4.48
N THR A 353 -14.26 18.36 -4.11
CA THR A 353 -14.43 19.51 -5.01
C THR A 353 -13.07 20.08 -5.44
N MET A 354 -13.03 21.00 -6.40
CA MET A 354 -11.82 21.73 -6.78
C MET A 354 -11.83 23.15 -6.20
N LYS A 355 -10.80 23.50 -5.45
CA LYS A 355 -10.56 24.84 -4.89
C LYS A 355 -9.18 25.34 -5.29
N ASP A 356 -9.11 26.52 -5.92
CA ASP A 356 -7.83 27.14 -6.32
C ASP A 356 -6.92 26.21 -7.16
N GLY A 357 -7.54 25.36 -7.99
CA GLY A 357 -6.83 24.35 -8.79
C GLY A 357 -6.41 23.09 -8.02
N LYS A 358 -6.80 22.96 -6.75
CA LYS A 358 -6.52 21.83 -5.88
C LYS A 358 -7.79 21.06 -5.49
N ALA A 359 -7.75 19.73 -5.54
CA ALA A 359 -8.80 18.87 -5.03
C ALA A 359 -8.85 18.92 -3.49
N VAL A 360 -10.06 19.06 -2.94
CA VAL A 360 -10.32 19.16 -1.49
C VAL A 360 -11.38 18.14 -1.11
N LEU A 361 -11.06 17.27 -0.15
CA LEU A 361 -12.00 16.32 0.43
C LEU A 361 -13.11 17.08 1.16
N LEU A 362 -14.35 16.91 0.70
CA LEU A 362 -15.56 17.52 1.29
C LEU A 362 -16.15 16.63 2.38
N ASP A 363 -16.32 15.35 2.10
CA ASP A 363 -16.78 14.35 3.06
C ASP A 363 -16.21 12.97 2.75
N LEU A 364 -16.20 12.13 3.78
CA LEU A 364 -15.77 10.75 3.74
C LEU A 364 -16.66 9.92 4.68
N GLY A 365 -17.05 8.74 4.23
CA GLY A 365 -17.73 7.74 5.06
C GLY A 365 -18.57 6.79 4.22
N SER A 366 -18.92 5.66 4.82
CA SER A 366 -19.98 4.78 4.30
C SER A 366 -21.33 5.49 4.32
N SER A 367 -22.29 4.97 3.55
CA SER A 367 -23.68 5.41 3.60
C SER A 367 -23.85 6.90 3.27
N VAL A 368 -23.17 7.36 2.20
CA VAL A 368 -23.43 8.63 1.54
C VAL A 368 -24.03 8.38 0.16
N TRP A 369 -25.07 9.13 -0.20
CA TRP A 369 -25.71 9.07 -1.52
C TRP A 369 -26.14 10.47 -1.98
N ILE A 370 -26.43 10.60 -3.28
CA ILE A 370 -26.86 11.86 -3.91
C ILE A 370 -28.23 11.66 -4.55
N ASP A 371 -29.13 12.62 -4.37
CA ASP A 371 -30.45 12.60 -4.98
C ASP A 371 -30.56 13.33 -6.32
N GLU A 372 -31.75 13.24 -6.93
CA GLU A 372 -32.11 13.91 -8.19
C GLU A 372 -31.93 15.44 -8.18
N ASN A 373 -31.89 16.07 -7.00
CA ASN A 373 -31.71 17.51 -6.83
C ASN A 373 -30.25 17.90 -6.49
N GLY A 374 -29.33 16.93 -6.44
CA GLY A 374 -27.94 17.15 -6.05
C GLY A 374 -27.71 17.24 -4.55
N TYR A 375 -28.72 16.98 -3.70
CA TYR A 375 -28.49 16.94 -2.26
C TYR A 375 -27.74 15.67 -1.88
N MET A 376 -26.65 15.87 -1.16
CA MET A 376 -25.89 14.78 -0.54
C MET A 376 -26.59 14.38 0.75
N ARG A 377 -26.72 13.07 0.98
CA ARG A 377 -27.41 12.50 2.13
C ARG A 377 -26.47 11.52 2.81
N LYS A 378 -26.43 11.52 4.14
CA LYS A 378 -25.60 10.63 4.94
C LYS A 378 -26.44 9.97 6.03
N SER A 379 -26.46 8.65 6.09
CA SER A 379 -26.95 7.92 7.26
C SER A 379 -25.82 7.72 8.26
N VAL A 380 -26.14 7.90 9.54
CA VAL A 380 -25.26 7.63 10.67
C VAL A 380 -26.04 6.72 11.61
N ASN A 381 -25.74 5.43 11.55
CA ASN A 381 -26.35 4.45 12.45
C ASN A 381 -25.60 4.48 13.79
N THR A 382 -26.19 5.12 14.80
CA THR A 382 -25.59 5.30 16.14
C THR A 382 -26.06 4.25 17.15
N GLY A 383 -26.98 3.38 16.75
CA GLY A 383 -27.65 2.41 17.60
C GLY A 383 -26.91 1.09 17.77
N GLY A 384 -27.08 0.48 18.95
CA GLY A 384 -26.77 -0.94 19.16
C GLY A 384 -27.90 -1.84 18.68
N VAL A 385 -27.70 -3.16 18.73
CA VAL A 385 -28.66 -4.19 18.26
C VAL A 385 -30.08 -4.05 18.88
N VAL A 386 -30.19 -3.44 20.07
CA VAL A 386 -31.43 -3.33 20.87
C VAL A 386 -32.19 -2.01 20.66
N ASP A 387 -31.48 -0.91 20.44
CA ASP A 387 -32.03 0.43 20.19
C ASP A 387 -31.35 0.95 18.93
N ARG A 388 -32.05 0.91 17.78
CA ARG A 388 -31.57 1.50 16.54
C ARG A 388 -31.90 3.00 16.55
N ASP A 389 -30.88 3.80 16.85
CA ASP A 389 -30.89 5.25 16.68
C ASP A 389 -30.26 5.56 15.32
N GLY A 390 -31.12 5.68 14.30
CA GLY A 390 -30.72 6.14 12.97
C GLY A 390 -30.80 7.65 12.90
N GLU A 391 -29.72 8.29 12.48
CA GLU A 391 -29.71 9.70 12.08
C GLU A 391 -29.46 9.79 10.58
N PHE A 392 -30.20 10.63 9.87
CA PHE A 392 -29.87 11.02 8.51
C PHE A 392 -29.66 12.53 8.43
N PHE A 393 -28.68 12.92 7.64
CA PHE A 393 -28.32 14.30 7.38
C PHE A 393 -28.43 14.57 5.90
N VAL A 394 -29.10 15.66 5.54
CA VAL A 394 -29.18 16.18 4.18
C VAL A 394 -28.32 17.42 4.10
N TYR A 395 -27.35 17.42 3.19
CA TYR A 395 -26.40 18.49 2.96
C TYR A 395 -26.65 19.14 1.60
N LYS A 396 -26.42 20.45 1.54
CA LYS A 396 -26.19 21.17 0.30
C LYS A 396 -24.72 21.57 0.22
N LEU A 397 -24.09 21.31 -0.91
CA LEU A 397 -22.79 21.92 -1.22
C LEU A 397 -23.01 23.39 -1.59
N ASP A 398 -22.23 24.28 -0.96
CA ASP A 398 -22.20 25.72 -1.25
C ASP A 398 -20.73 26.14 -1.34
N GLY A 399 -20.26 26.37 -2.58
CA GLY A 399 -18.84 26.42 -2.89
C GLY A 399 -18.13 25.17 -2.37
N THR A 400 -17.17 25.35 -1.46
CA THR A 400 -16.36 24.27 -0.89
C THR A 400 -16.80 23.85 0.52
N THR A 401 -18.08 23.98 0.86
CA THR A 401 -18.61 23.66 2.20
C THR A 401 -19.93 22.90 2.11
N LEU A 402 -20.01 21.75 2.80
CA LEU A 402 -21.25 21.01 2.96
C LEU A 402 -22.04 21.56 4.14
N ASN A 403 -23.14 22.25 3.84
CA ASN A 403 -24.04 22.82 4.82
C ASN A 403 -25.19 21.84 5.11
N VAL A 404 -25.37 21.47 6.38
CA VAL A 404 -26.54 20.69 6.83
C VAL A 404 -27.81 21.52 6.60
N ILE A 405 -28.68 21.05 5.71
CA ILE A 405 -30.03 21.61 5.49
C ILE A 405 -30.95 21.13 6.62
N VAL A 406 -30.89 19.82 6.88
CA VAL A 406 -31.61 19.17 7.98
C VAL A 406 -30.84 17.93 8.42
N GLY A 407 -30.72 17.75 9.73
CA GLY A 407 -30.52 16.42 10.31
C GLY A 407 -31.82 15.99 10.98
N VAL A 408 -32.23 14.75 10.72
CA VAL A 408 -33.39 14.12 11.39
C VAL A 408 -32.94 12.77 11.88
N GLY A 409 -33.23 12.47 13.13
CA GLY A 409 -33.06 11.14 13.69
C GLY A 409 -34.39 10.53 14.11
N PHE A 410 -34.41 9.21 14.11
CA PHE A 410 -35.50 8.41 14.61
C PHE A 410 -34.93 7.37 15.58
N LYS A 411 -35.59 7.21 16.72
CA LYS A 411 -35.25 6.23 17.74
C LYS A 411 -36.26 5.09 17.69
N VAL A 412 -35.85 3.93 17.18
CA VAL A 412 -36.67 2.70 17.22
C VAL A 412 -36.28 1.87 18.43
N ASN A 413 -37.11 1.91 19.47
CA ASN A 413 -37.01 0.88 20.50
C ASN A 413 -37.71 -0.40 19.99
N VAL A 414 -36.90 -1.38 19.59
CA VAL A 414 -37.36 -2.61 18.91
C VAL A 414 -38.38 -3.39 19.74
N TYR A 415 -38.28 -3.35 21.06
CA TYR A 415 -39.18 -4.05 21.98
C TYR A 415 -40.50 -3.31 22.25
N LEU A 416 -40.48 -1.97 22.27
CA LEU A 416 -41.66 -1.16 22.59
C LEU A 416 -42.47 -0.73 21.38
N LYS A 417 -41.95 -0.90 20.15
CA LYS A 417 -42.53 -0.39 18.89
C LYS A 417 -42.92 1.09 19.00
N LYS A 418 -42.10 1.86 19.71
CA LYS A 418 -42.23 3.31 19.81
C LYS A 418 -41.11 3.94 19.01
N GLU A 419 -41.52 4.69 18.02
CA GLU A 419 -40.67 5.60 17.26
C GLU A 419 -40.76 6.98 17.93
N ALA A 420 -39.61 7.60 18.13
CA ALA A 420 -39.51 9.01 18.53
C ALA A 420 -38.63 9.74 17.52
N TRP A 421 -39.20 10.75 16.87
CA TRP A 421 -38.54 11.57 15.87
C TRP A 421 -37.90 12.80 16.51
N TYR A 422 -36.73 13.22 16.02
CA TYR A 422 -36.05 14.43 16.45
C TYR A 422 -35.30 15.11 15.31
N LYS A 423 -35.20 16.44 15.34
CA LYS A 423 -34.23 17.19 14.54
C LYS A 423 -32.87 17.19 15.24
N THR A 424 -31.80 17.19 14.45
CA THR A 424 -30.42 17.23 14.92
C THR A 424 -29.55 18.12 14.01
N ASP A 425 -28.61 18.84 14.61
CA ASP A 425 -27.50 19.54 13.94
C ASP A 425 -26.16 18.79 14.14
N GLY A 426 -26.23 17.52 14.57
CA GLY A 426 -25.09 16.70 14.97
C GLY A 426 -24.60 16.96 16.40
N LYS A 427 -25.15 17.96 17.11
CA LYS A 427 -24.75 18.33 18.48
C LYS A 427 -25.92 18.40 19.47
N THR A 428 -27.08 18.81 18.99
CA THR A 428 -28.30 19.03 19.77
C THR A 428 -29.44 18.20 19.16
N LYS A 429 -30.29 17.63 20.01
CA LYS A 429 -31.47 16.85 19.58
C LYS A 429 -32.74 17.52 20.08
N THR A 430 -33.66 17.83 19.17
CA THR A 430 -34.96 18.43 19.48
C THR A 430 -36.08 17.50 19.01
N ASN A 431 -36.85 16.94 19.94
CA ASN A 431 -37.99 16.07 19.60
C ASN A 431 -38.99 16.83 18.71
N ILE A 432 -39.48 16.17 17.67
CA ILE A 432 -40.53 16.67 16.76
C ILE A 432 -41.74 15.73 16.82
N SER A 433 -42.88 16.14 16.23
CA SER A 433 -44.02 15.23 16.11
C SER A 433 -43.78 14.16 15.04
N ASN A 434 -44.54 13.07 15.08
CA ASN A 434 -44.43 12.03 14.06
C ASN A 434 -44.79 12.56 12.67
N GLU A 435 -45.82 13.42 12.59
CA GLU A 435 -46.24 14.05 11.34
C GLU A 435 -45.16 14.98 10.76
N GLU A 436 -44.41 15.68 11.62
CA GLU A 436 -43.26 16.50 11.18
C GLU A 436 -42.09 15.61 10.73
N GLY A 437 -41.82 14.51 11.44
CA GLY A 437 -40.83 13.50 11.05
C GLY A 437 -41.14 12.89 9.68
N GLU A 438 -42.33 12.33 9.50
CA GLU A 438 -42.84 11.78 8.25
C GLU A 438 -42.84 12.81 7.10
N ALA A 439 -43.21 14.06 7.37
CA ALA A 439 -43.20 15.11 6.36
C ALA A 439 -41.79 15.48 5.88
N LEU A 440 -40.82 15.61 6.79
CA LEU A 440 -39.41 15.84 6.43
C LEU A 440 -38.86 14.65 5.66
N TYR A 441 -39.12 13.45 6.16
CA TYR A 441 -38.70 12.19 5.59
C TYR A 441 -39.20 12.01 4.15
N ALA A 442 -40.48 12.31 3.89
CA ALA A 442 -41.07 12.30 2.55
C ALA A 442 -40.51 13.42 1.66
N THR A 443 -40.32 14.64 2.20
CA THR A 443 -39.76 15.80 1.48
C THR A 443 -38.36 15.50 0.94
N TYR A 444 -37.52 14.88 1.76
CA TYR A 444 -36.15 14.52 1.42
C TYR A 444 -36.02 13.06 0.96
N LYS A 445 -37.11 12.40 0.52
CA LYS A 445 -37.17 11.02 -0.02
C LYS A 445 -36.19 10.04 0.64
N VAL A 446 -36.09 10.03 1.96
CA VAL A 446 -35.14 9.17 2.66
C VAL A 446 -35.63 7.72 2.59
N CYS A 447 -34.73 6.74 2.63
CA CYS A 447 -35.11 5.33 2.75
C CYS A 447 -35.00 4.85 4.22
N PRO A 448 -35.89 3.97 4.71
CA PRO A 448 -35.98 3.68 6.15
C PRO A 448 -35.14 2.46 6.54
N HIS A 449 -34.49 1.88 5.54
CA HIS A 449 -33.75 0.64 5.57
C HIS A 449 -32.54 0.78 4.67
N ASP A 450 -31.47 0.15 5.12
CA ASP A 450 -30.12 0.12 4.56
C ASP A 450 -30.05 -0.55 3.15
N TYR A 451 -31.18 -0.75 2.45
CA TYR A 451 -31.35 -1.60 1.27
C TYR A 451 -31.90 -0.89 0.02
N CYS A 452 -32.12 0.43 0.08
CA CYS A 452 -32.66 1.20 -1.06
C CYS A 452 -31.90 2.51 -1.35
N GLU A 453 -30.77 2.72 -0.68
CA GLU A 453 -29.89 3.89 -0.86
C GLU A 453 -29.17 3.81 -2.22
N ASP A 454 -28.70 2.61 -2.56
CA ASP A 454 -28.06 2.20 -3.81
C ASP A 454 -28.89 2.52 -5.07
N GLU A 455 -30.19 2.18 -5.05
CA GLU A 455 -31.10 2.47 -6.16
C GLU A 455 -31.30 3.98 -6.36
N TYR A 456 -31.21 4.79 -5.29
CA TYR A 456 -31.30 6.25 -5.41
C TYR A 456 -30.10 6.84 -6.14
N THR A 457 -28.87 6.49 -5.73
CA THR A 457 -27.67 6.95 -6.43
C THR A 457 -27.68 6.43 -7.87
N ARG A 458 -27.98 5.15 -8.09
CA ARG A 458 -27.90 4.52 -9.41
C ARG A 458 -28.94 5.03 -10.42
N ASN A 459 -30.19 5.19 -10.01
CA ASN A 459 -31.30 5.42 -10.95
C ASN A 459 -31.78 6.88 -11.00
N PHE A 460 -31.57 7.67 -9.94
CA PHE A 460 -32.21 8.99 -9.80
C PHE A 460 -31.23 10.16 -9.71
N SER A 461 -29.98 9.93 -9.30
CA SER A 461 -28.99 11.00 -9.20
C SER A 461 -28.52 11.56 -10.56
N GLY A 462 -28.65 10.78 -11.65
CA GLY A 462 -28.07 11.11 -12.94
C GLY A 462 -26.53 11.05 -12.98
N ILE A 463 -25.90 10.41 -12.00
CA ILE A 463 -24.45 10.19 -11.93
C ILE A 463 -24.05 9.06 -12.91
N GLU A 464 -23.08 9.33 -13.79
CA GLU A 464 -22.48 8.32 -14.67
C GLU A 464 -21.35 7.58 -13.94
N PHE A 465 -21.61 6.36 -13.49
CA PHE A 465 -20.60 5.50 -12.87
C PHE A 465 -19.57 5.04 -13.92
N VAL A 466 -18.31 5.37 -13.67
CA VAL A 466 -17.15 4.92 -14.45
C VAL A 466 -16.38 3.89 -13.61
N PRO A 467 -16.29 2.62 -14.04
CA PRO A 467 -15.52 1.62 -13.29
C PRO A 467 -14.03 1.99 -13.27
N LEU A 468 -13.39 1.84 -12.10
CA LEU A 468 -11.95 2.13 -11.92
C LEU A 468 -11.09 1.24 -12.82
N PHE A 469 -11.48 -0.03 -12.91
CA PHE A 469 -10.87 -1.01 -13.78
C PHE A 469 -11.74 -1.11 -15.01
N LYS A 470 -11.23 -0.56 -16.11
CA LYS A 470 -11.81 -0.82 -17.42
C LYS A 470 -11.57 -2.30 -17.71
N THR A 471 -12.54 -3.14 -17.38
CA THR A 471 -12.55 -4.56 -17.75
C THR A 471 -12.20 -4.61 -19.23
N MET A 472 -11.16 -5.37 -19.60
CA MET A 472 -10.87 -5.60 -21.01
C MET A 472 -11.96 -6.52 -21.57
N LEU A 473 -13.11 -5.92 -21.90
CA LEU A 473 -14.04 -6.40 -22.93
C LEU A 473 -13.37 -6.27 -24.31
N ALA A 474 -12.18 -6.84 -24.43
CA ALA A 474 -11.72 -7.33 -25.70
C ALA A 474 -12.73 -8.39 -26.13
N THR A 475 -13.31 -8.22 -27.32
CA THR A 475 -13.97 -9.30 -28.06
C THR A 475 -12.94 -10.36 -28.44
N GLN A 476 -12.46 -11.09 -27.44
CA GLN A 476 -11.53 -12.20 -27.56
C GLN A 476 -12.33 -13.44 -27.94
N LYS A 477 -12.41 -13.66 -29.25
CA LYS A 477 -12.90 -14.89 -29.86
C LYS A 477 -11.90 -16.03 -29.57
N HIS A 478 -11.85 -16.48 -28.32
CA HIS A 478 -10.83 -17.40 -27.85
C HIS A 478 -11.19 -18.86 -28.13
N ILE A 479 -10.41 -19.45 -29.03
CA ILE A 479 -10.13 -20.89 -28.99
C ILE A 479 -9.16 -21.11 -27.83
N ASN A 480 -9.67 -21.46 -26.65
CA ASN A 480 -8.85 -21.70 -25.47
C ASN A 480 -8.15 -23.06 -25.58
N THR A 481 -6.87 -23.04 -25.94
CA THR A 481 -6.00 -24.22 -25.89
C THR A 481 -5.13 -24.15 -24.63
N PHE A 482 -5.49 -24.90 -23.60
CA PHE A 482 -4.64 -25.04 -22.40
C PHE A 482 -3.45 -25.96 -22.72
N SER A 483 -2.22 -25.47 -22.61
CA SER A 483 -1.01 -26.28 -22.87
C SER A 483 -0.09 -26.36 -21.66
N ASN A 484 0.47 -27.55 -21.42
CA ASN A 484 1.52 -27.87 -20.44
C ASN A 484 1.13 -27.81 -18.95
N ILE A 485 0.27 -28.73 -18.52
CA ILE A 485 0.21 -29.16 -17.11
C ILE A 485 1.08 -30.43 -16.98
N LYS A 486 2.08 -30.44 -16.10
CA LYS A 486 2.82 -31.67 -15.75
C LYS A 486 2.15 -32.34 -14.55
N PHE A 487 1.83 -33.63 -14.69
CA PHE A 487 1.19 -34.40 -13.63
C PHE A 487 2.21 -35.00 -12.66
N VAL A 488 1.81 -35.13 -11.40
CA VAL A 488 2.52 -35.88 -10.35
C VAL A 488 1.72 -37.16 -10.06
N ASN A 489 2.39 -38.16 -9.50
CA ASN A 489 1.80 -39.49 -9.28
C ASN A 489 0.71 -39.44 -8.19
N GLY A 490 -0.52 -39.87 -8.50
CA GLY A 490 -1.65 -39.93 -7.56
C GLY A 490 -2.63 -38.75 -7.59
N SER A 491 -2.33 -37.66 -8.31
CA SER A 491 -3.19 -36.47 -8.33
C SER A 491 -4.59 -36.74 -8.93
N THR A 492 -5.63 -36.15 -8.34
CA THR A 492 -6.99 -36.13 -8.90
C THR A 492 -7.18 -34.84 -9.71
N PHE A 493 -7.97 -34.90 -10.78
CA PHE A 493 -8.30 -33.73 -11.58
C PHE A 493 -9.81 -33.56 -11.68
N THR A 494 -10.28 -32.33 -11.71
CA THR A 494 -11.69 -31.98 -11.90
C THR A 494 -11.82 -30.81 -12.86
N VAL A 495 -12.54 -31.05 -13.96
CA VAL A 495 -12.98 -29.99 -14.88
C VAL A 495 -14.37 -29.56 -14.45
N SER A 496 -14.57 -28.25 -14.35
CA SER A 496 -15.88 -27.64 -14.16
C SER A 496 -16.13 -26.65 -15.28
N ALA A 497 -17.14 -26.93 -16.09
CA ALA A 497 -17.78 -25.91 -16.91
C ALA A 497 -18.84 -25.21 -16.06
N ILE A 498 -18.97 -23.90 -16.25
CA ILE A 498 -20.05 -23.07 -15.70
C ILE A 498 -20.72 -22.39 -16.90
N SER A 499 -22.05 -22.41 -16.91
CA SER A 499 -22.90 -21.62 -17.80
C SER A 499 -23.83 -20.75 -16.97
N ASP A 500 -24.45 -19.75 -17.58
CA ASP A 500 -25.28 -18.72 -16.92
C ASP A 500 -26.52 -19.25 -16.14
N ASN A 501 -26.75 -20.56 -16.15
CA ASN A 501 -27.84 -21.26 -15.44
C ASN A 501 -27.34 -22.12 -14.25
N ASP A 502 -26.18 -21.79 -13.64
CA ASP A 502 -25.59 -22.44 -12.45
C ASP A 502 -25.31 -23.96 -12.53
N VAL A 503 -25.31 -24.54 -13.75
CA VAL A 503 -24.94 -25.94 -13.94
C VAL A 503 -23.43 -26.12 -13.77
N THR A 504 -23.00 -26.53 -12.58
CA THR A 504 -21.61 -26.89 -12.27
C THR A 504 -21.35 -28.36 -12.58
N MET A 505 -20.52 -28.63 -13.59
CA MET A 505 -20.04 -29.98 -13.86
C MET A 505 -18.85 -30.35 -12.95
N SER A 506 -18.77 -31.60 -12.50
CA SER A 506 -17.60 -32.15 -11.79
C SER A 506 -17.22 -33.52 -12.33
N ILE A 507 -16.25 -33.56 -13.24
CA ILE A 507 -15.68 -34.82 -13.75
C ILE A 507 -14.61 -35.31 -12.79
N LYS A 508 -14.73 -36.51 -12.22
CA LYS A 508 -13.72 -37.08 -11.31
C LYS A 508 -12.95 -38.19 -11.99
N PHE A 509 -11.64 -37.99 -12.16
CA PHE A 509 -10.72 -39.02 -12.65
C PHE A 509 -10.03 -39.73 -11.49
N VAL A 510 -10.09 -41.06 -11.45
CA VAL A 510 -9.31 -41.90 -10.53
C VAL A 510 -8.28 -42.65 -11.35
N HIS A 511 -6.99 -42.40 -11.13
CA HIS A 511 -5.91 -43.03 -11.88
C HIS A 511 -5.07 -43.95 -10.99
N THR A 512 -5.27 -45.27 -11.13
CA THR A 512 -4.49 -46.29 -10.43
C THR A 512 -3.26 -46.65 -11.25
N VAL A 513 -2.06 -46.26 -10.81
CA VAL A 513 -0.86 -46.35 -11.65
C VAL A 513 -0.22 -47.74 -11.66
N GLY A 514 -0.25 -48.35 -12.85
CA GLY A 514 0.84 -49.15 -13.41
C GLY A 514 1.29 -48.53 -14.74
N GLN A 515 2.47 -48.86 -15.26
CA GLN A 515 2.96 -48.32 -16.54
C GLN A 515 1.91 -48.53 -17.66
N PHE A 516 1.55 -47.44 -18.35
CA PHE A 516 0.54 -47.48 -19.41
C PHE A 516 1.11 -48.07 -20.71
N ASP A 517 0.97 -49.39 -20.87
CA ASP A 517 1.03 -50.05 -22.18
C ASP A 517 -0.40 -50.10 -22.77
N PRO A 518 -0.67 -49.41 -23.89
CA PRO A 518 -2.00 -49.37 -24.52
C PRO A 518 -2.46 -50.72 -25.10
N LYS A 519 -1.67 -51.79 -24.99
CA LYS A 519 -2.04 -53.15 -25.40
C LYS A 519 -2.41 -54.11 -24.26
N THR A 520 -2.08 -53.79 -23.00
CA THR A 520 -2.10 -54.82 -21.93
C THR A 520 -2.74 -54.41 -20.59
N ASN A 521 -3.00 -53.12 -20.33
CA ASN A 521 -3.65 -52.70 -19.08
C ASN A 521 -5.18 -52.54 -19.23
N PRO A 522 -5.99 -52.95 -18.22
CA PRO A 522 -7.41 -52.61 -18.16
C PRO A 522 -7.62 -51.10 -17.98
N GLU A 523 -8.79 -50.62 -18.42
CA GLU A 523 -9.01 -49.21 -18.75
C GLU A 523 -9.12 -48.29 -17.52
N PRO A 524 -8.74 -47.01 -17.62
CA PRO A 524 -9.12 -46.00 -16.63
C PRO A 524 -10.63 -45.72 -16.77
N GLU A 525 -11.39 -46.05 -15.72
CA GLU A 525 -12.82 -45.72 -15.66
C GLU A 525 -13.01 -44.21 -15.43
N VAL A 526 -13.83 -43.58 -16.28
CA VAL A 526 -14.18 -42.16 -16.17
C VAL A 526 -15.59 -42.04 -15.59
N TYR A 527 -15.69 -41.57 -14.34
CA TYR A 527 -16.97 -41.32 -13.70
C TYR A 527 -17.31 -39.83 -13.78
N ILE A 528 -18.32 -39.50 -14.59
CA ILE A 528 -18.97 -38.19 -14.57
C ILE A 528 -19.97 -38.22 -13.40
N THR A 529 -19.70 -37.43 -12.36
CA THR A 529 -20.60 -37.30 -11.21
C THR A 529 -21.47 -36.06 -11.38
N ASN A 530 -22.79 -36.28 -11.35
CA ASN A 530 -23.87 -35.42 -11.85
C ASN A 530 -23.97 -35.34 -13.38
N ILE A 531 -25.22 -35.46 -13.86
CA ILE A 531 -25.70 -35.52 -15.26
C ILE A 531 -25.59 -36.92 -15.91
N ASP A 532 -26.75 -37.43 -16.34
CA ASP A 532 -27.03 -38.79 -16.82
C ASP A 532 -26.57 -39.01 -18.28
N SER A 533 -25.39 -38.50 -18.65
CA SER A 533 -24.86 -38.48 -20.01
C SER A 533 -23.66 -39.42 -20.18
N LYS A 534 -23.66 -40.19 -21.28
CA LYS A 534 -22.59 -41.16 -21.59
C LYS A 534 -21.59 -40.54 -22.56
N ALA A 535 -20.37 -40.26 -22.08
CA ALA A 535 -19.27 -39.88 -22.95
C ALA A 535 -18.90 -41.03 -23.90
N VAL A 536 -18.71 -40.74 -25.19
CA VAL A 536 -18.38 -41.75 -26.20
C VAL A 536 -16.92 -41.59 -26.64
N ARG A 537 -16.12 -42.62 -26.39
CA ARG A 537 -14.69 -42.67 -26.74
C ARG A 537 -14.49 -42.89 -28.25
N ASN A 538 -13.65 -42.06 -28.86
CA ASN A 538 -13.14 -42.22 -30.21
C ASN A 538 -11.62 -42.04 -30.21
N GLY A 539 -10.88 -43.15 -30.12
CA GLY A 539 -9.42 -43.14 -29.94
C GLY A 539 -8.99 -42.56 -28.59
N ASN A 540 -8.19 -41.48 -28.63
CA ASN A 540 -7.75 -40.74 -27.44
C ASN A 540 -8.71 -39.60 -27.04
N LYS A 541 -9.84 -39.45 -27.76
CA LYS A 541 -10.85 -38.41 -27.51
C LYS A 541 -12.07 -39.00 -26.81
N TYR A 542 -12.58 -38.29 -25.81
CA TYR A 542 -13.84 -38.57 -25.13
C TYR A 542 -14.82 -37.44 -25.46
N ASN A 543 -15.80 -37.72 -26.32
CA ASN A 543 -16.79 -36.72 -26.73
C ASN A 543 -17.88 -36.61 -25.67
N PHE A 544 -18.34 -35.38 -25.41
CA PHE A 544 -19.44 -35.07 -24.49
C PHE A 544 -20.45 -34.12 -25.15
N GLU A 545 -21.71 -34.24 -24.76
CA GLU A 545 -22.79 -33.31 -25.11
C GLU A 545 -23.67 -33.13 -23.88
N ILE A 546 -23.76 -31.88 -23.38
CA ILE A 546 -24.42 -31.51 -22.13
C ILE A 546 -25.09 -30.16 -22.35
N ASP A 547 -26.42 -30.08 -22.15
CA ASP A 547 -27.22 -28.85 -22.20
C ASP A 547 -26.95 -27.95 -23.43
N GLY A 548 -26.76 -28.58 -24.60
CA GLY A 548 -26.48 -27.90 -25.87
C GLY A 548 -25.01 -27.55 -26.13
N ILE A 549 -24.12 -27.83 -25.17
CA ILE A 549 -22.66 -27.70 -25.31
C ILE A 549 -22.09 -29.05 -25.73
N LYS A 550 -21.44 -29.10 -26.90
CA LYS A 550 -20.70 -30.27 -27.38
C LYS A 550 -19.20 -30.02 -27.33
N GLY A 551 -18.44 -31.04 -26.97
CA GLY A 551 -16.99 -30.97 -27.00
C GLY A 551 -16.32 -32.33 -26.91
N TYR A 552 -15.00 -32.32 -26.77
CA TYR A 552 -14.22 -33.51 -26.48
C TYR A 552 -13.07 -33.21 -25.52
N ILE A 553 -12.66 -34.24 -24.78
CA ILE A 553 -11.43 -34.26 -24.00
C ILE A 553 -10.42 -35.16 -24.72
N GLU A 554 -9.27 -34.64 -25.12
CA GLU A 554 -8.19 -35.37 -25.78
C GLU A 554 -7.00 -35.58 -24.84
N PHE A 555 -6.54 -36.82 -24.72
CA PHE A 555 -5.42 -37.19 -23.86
C PHE A 555 -4.14 -37.52 -24.66
N ALA A 556 -3.01 -37.00 -24.19
CA ALA A 556 -1.67 -37.41 -24.58
C ALA A 556 -0.84 -37.80 -23.35
N VAL A 557 0.34 -38.36 -23.58
CA VAL A 557 1.16 -39.08 -22.59
C VAL A 557 1.43 -38.29 -21.29
N ASN A 558 1.42 -36.95 -21.32
CA ASN A 558 1.52 -36.10 -20.12
C ASN A 558 0.63 -34.84 -20.20
N SER A 559 -0.49 -34.86 -20.94
CA SER A 559 -1.37 -33.68 -21.07
C SER A 559 -2.81 -34.08 -21.43
N ALA A 560 -3.77 -33.26 -21.02
CA ALA A 560 -5.17 -33.36 -21.44
C ALA A 560 -5.65 -32.01 -21.98
N TRP A 561 -6.43 -32.03 -23.05
CA TRP A 561 -7.04 -30.84 -23.65
C TRP A 561 -8.55 -30.99 -23.65
N VAL A 562 -9.27 -29.98 -23.15
CA VAL A 562 -10.72 -29.87 -23.29
C VAL A 562 -11.00 -28.91 -24.45
N THR A 563 -11.80 -29.35 -25.43
CA THR A 563 -12.22 -28.55 -26.58
C THR A 563 -13.73 -28.50 -26.64
N ILE A 564 -14.33 -27.31 -26.54
CA ILE A 564 -15.73 -27.10 -26.92
C ILE A 564 -15.78 -26.94 -28.44
N THR A 565 -16.63 -27.73 -29.09
CA THR A 565 -16.83 -27.70 -30.54
C THR A 565 -18.11 -26.97 -30.94
N GLU A 566 -19.16 -27.05 -30.11
CA GLU A 566 -20.43 -26.33 -30.32
C GLU A 566 -20.98 -25.86 -28.96
N SER A 567 -21.65 -24.71 -28.93
CA SER A 567 -22.43 -24.24 -27.78
C SER A 567 -23.64 -23.46 -28.29
N THR A 568 -24.80 -23.68 -27.67
CA THR A 568 -26.00 -22.84 -27.87
C THR A 568 -26.04 -21.61 -26.95
N ASN A 569 -25.17 -21.56 -25.93
CA ASN A 569 -25.04 -20.42 -25.02
C ASN A 569 -23.88 -19.53 -25.48
N GLU A 570 -24.09 -18.21 -25.47
CA GLU A 570 -23.07 -17.21 -25.86
C GLU A 570 -21.94 -17.09 -24.82
N HIS A 571 -22.17 -17.56 -23.59
CA HIS A 571 -21.19 -17.59 -22.51
C HIS A 571 -20.99 -19.01 -22.00
N VAL A 572 -19.78 -19.54 -22.19
CA VAL A 572 -19.34 -20.82 -21.60
C VAL A 572 -17.90 -20.66 -21.12
N ALA A 573 -17.69 -20.84 -19.82
CA ALA A 573 -16.36 -20.86 -19.22
C ALA A 573 -15.98 -22.29 -18.82
N CYS A 574 -14.80 -22.76 -19.28
CA CYS A 574 -14.18 -23.98 -18.76
C CYS A 574 -13.12 -23.61 -17.72
N ARG A 575 -13.26 -24.16 -16.50
CA ARG A 575 -12.22 -24.14 -15.47
C ARG A 575 -11.67 -25.54 -15.25
N ALA A 576 -10.38 -25.61 -14.99
CA ALA A 576 -9.61 -26.83 -14.77
C ALA A 576 -8.97 -26.77 -13.38
N TYR A 577 -9.38 -27.65 -12.48
CA TYR A 577 -8.89 -27.71 -11.11
C TYR A 577 -8.06 -28.98 -10.89
N LEU A 578 -6.79 -28.81 -10.52
CA LEU A 578 -5.93 -29.91 -10.09
C LEU A 578 -6.05 -30.04 -8.56
N PHE A 579 -6.51 -31.19 -8.09
CA PHE A 579 -6.68 -31.48 -6.67
C PHE A 579 -5.70 -32.57 -6.24
N ASP A 580 -4.63 -32.15 -5.57
CA ASP A 580 -3.72 -33.08 -4.91
C ASP A 580 -4.36 -33.54 -3.59
N TYR A 581 -4.84 -34.78 -3.56
CA TYR A 581 -5.42 -35.41 -2.37
C TYR A 581 -4.32 -36.19 -1.64
N PRO A 582 -3.91 -35.78 -0.42
CA PRO A 582 -2.82 -36.44 0.31
C PRO A 582 -3.31 -37.69 1.05
N GLU A 583 -3.65 -38.75 0.32
CA GLU A 583 -3.90 -40.09 0.88
C GLU A 583 -3.13 -41.19 0.14
N ASN A 584 -1.79 -41.04 0.08
CA ASN A 584 -0.76 -42.04 0.46
C ASN A 584 0.65 -41.49 0.22
#